data_AF-A0A6C0CYR6-F1
#
_entry.id   AF-A0A6C0CYR6-F1
#
_cell.length_a   1.000
_cell.length_b   1.000
_cell.length_c   1.000
_cell.angle_alpha   90.00
_cell.angle_beta   90.00
_cell.angle_gamma   90.00
#
_symmetry.space_group_name_H-M   'P 1'
#
loop_
_entity.id
_entity.type
_entity.pdbx_description
1 polymer ?
#
loop_
_entity_poly.entity_id
_entity_poly.type
_entity_poly.pdbx_seq_one_letter_code
_entity_poly.pdbx_strand_id
1 'polypeptide(L)'
;MNLIKNMKEKINQLDQKFFLLVENFIPNYVLYLKNPENPNYIQETDYVFSSIDKINGDAFMLMNQMHNEIDKESKITANLTNDMERLKRENALMKEKVKGLKRQSLTAEGMFDDQLDWYRDQLTVVIVMLIGVILGTYFLSTLKLDFKQWFISLAIVIVFGFLFTKLALWIVGKWQKAAGNKMDTIQ
;
A
#
# COMPACT_ATOMS: atom_id res chain seq x y z
N MET A 1 24.86 -14.15 -7.74
CA MET A 1 24.72 -15.49 -8.38
C MET A 1 25.95 -15.90 -9.20
N ASN A 2 26.57 -15.02 -10.01
CA ASN A 2 27.82 -15.34 -10.74
C ASN A 2 29.04 -15.54 -9.83
N LEU A 3 29.12 -14.83 -8.70
CA LEU A 3 30.26 -14.90 -7.79
C LEU A 3 30.39 -16.28 -7.11
N ILE A 4 29.29 -16.80 -6.53
CA ILE A 4 29.23 -18.13 -5.90
C ILE A 4 29.58 -19.23 -6.91
N LYS A 5 29.11 -19.10 -8.16
CA LYS A 5 29.43 -20.04 -9.24
C LYS A 5 30.93 -20.03 -9.57
N ASN A 6 31.52 -18.85 -9.70
CA ASN A 6 32.96 -18.68 -9.96
C ASN A 6 33.82 -19.21 -8.79
N MET A 7 33.43 -18.93 -7.54
CA MET A 7 34.11 -19.48 -6.35
C MET A 7 34.03 -21.01 -6.32
N LYS A 8 32.87 -21.60 -6.61
CA LYS A 8 32.70 -23.06 -6.70
C LYS A 8 33.56 -23.67 -7.81
N GLU A 9 33.64 -23.02 -8.96
CA GLU A 9 34.52 -23.46 -10.06
C GLU A 9 35.99 -23.43 -9.65
N LYS A 10 36.46 -22.38 -8.96
CA LYS A 10 37.83 -22.29 -8.45
C LYS A 10 38.13 -23.36 -7.38
N ILE A 11 37.20 -23.64 -6.47
CA ILE A 11 37.32 -24.73 -5.49
C ILE A 11 37.49 -26.06 -6.21
N ASN A 12 36.63 -26.36 -7.18
CA ASN A 12 36.71 -27.61 -7.93
C ASN A 12 38.03 -27.74 -8.72
N GLN A 13 38.55 -26.65 -9.27
CA GLN A 13 39.84 -26.64 -9.96
C GLN A 13 41.01 -26.91 -9.00
N LEU A 14 40.98 -26.32 -7.80
CA LEU A 14 41.98 -26.56 -6.76
C LEU A 14 41.94 -28.02 -6.28
N ASP A 15 40.75 -28.55 -6.06
CA ASP A 15 40.53 -29.94 -5.63
C ASP A 15 41.04 -30.94 -6.69
N GLN A 16 40.71 -30.73 -7.96
CA GLN A 16 41.21 -31.57 -9.06
C GLN A 16 42.74 -31.53 -9.18
N LYS A 17 43.36 -30.35 -9.06
CA LYS A 17 44.82 -30.21 -9.09
C LYS A 17 45.48 -30.92 -7.92
N PHE A 18 44.91 -30.81 -6.72
CA PHE A 18 45.41 -31.48 -5.54
C PHE A 18 45.35 -33.00 -5.69
N PHE A 19 44.22 -33.55 -6.13
CA PHE A 19 44.06 -34.99 -6.36
C PHE A 19 45.08 -35.54 -7.37
N LEU A 20 45.26 -34.86 -8.51
CA LEU A 20 46.21 -35.29 -9.55
C LEU A 20 47.67 -35.29 -9.06
N LEU A 21 48.02 -34.36 -8.17
CA LEU A 21 49.36 -34.31 -7.56
C LEU A 21 49.56 -35.46 -6.57
N VAL A 22 48.58 -35.74 -5.71
CA VAL A 22 48.67 -36.79 -4.69
C VAL A 22 48.71 -38.19 -5.32
N GLU A 23 47.97 -38.41 -6.41
CA GLU A 23 47.89 -39.70 -7.11
C GLU A 23 49.27 -40.21 -7.56
N ASN A 24 50.13 -39.30 -8.06
CA ASN A 24 51.47 -39.64 -8.53
C ASN A 24 52.58 -39.42 -7.48
N PHE A 25 52.26 -38.76 -6.37
CA PHE A 25 53.24 -38.42 -5.35
C PHE A 25 53.80 -39.65 -4.63
N ILE A 26 52.94 -40.55 -4.15
CA ILE A 26 53.36 -41.73 -3.36
C ILE A 26 54.39 -42.60 -4.11
N PRO A 27 54.15 -43.05 -5.35
CA PRO A 27 55.11 -43.88 -6.06
C PRO A 27 56.43 -43.14 -6.36
N ASN A 28 56.36 -41.85 -6.73
CA ASN A 28 57.55 -41.06 -7.04
C ASN A 28 58.39 -40.74 -5.78
N TYR A 29 57.73 -40.48 -4.65
CA TYR A 29 58.39 -40.25 -3.37
C TYR A 29 59.08 -41.52 -2.84
N VAL A 30 58.47 -42.69 -3.00
CA VAL A 30 59.12 -43.97 -2.65
C VAL A 30 60.34 -44.23 -3.52
N LEU A 31 60.30 -43.90 -4.81
CA LEU A 31 61.45 -44.02 -5.72
C LEU A 31 62.57 -43.03 -5.37
N TYR A 32 62.21 -41.80 -5.00
CA TYR A 32 63.14 -40.80 -4.48
C TYR A 32 63.86 -41.30 -3.22
N LEU A 33 63.14 -41.84 -2.24
CA LEU A 33 63.74 -42.39 -1.01
C LEU A 33 64.68 -43.57 -1.28
N LYS A 34 64.39 -44.39 -2.29
CA LYS A 34 65.22 -45.53 -2.68
C LYS A 34 66.48 -45.11 -3.45
N ASN A 35 66.36 -44.10 -4.31
CA ASN A 35 67.43 -43.63 -5.19
C ASN A 35 67.57 -42.10 -5.11
N PRO A 36 68.09 -41.56 -3.98
CA PRO A 36 68.08 -40.13 -3.70
C PRO A 36 69.01 -39.32 -4.59
N GLU A 37 69.99 -39.96 -5.23
CA GLU A 37 70.93 -39.29 -6.15
C GLU A 37 70.38 -39.18 -7.58
N ASN A 38 69.22 -39.77 -7.87
CA ASN A 38 68.64 -39.70 -9.21
C ASN A 38 68.01 -38.32 -9.44
N PRO A 39 68.51 -37.53 -10.40
CA PRO A 39 68.03 -36.17 -10.65
C PRO A 39 66.55 -36.11 -11.05
N ASN A 40 66.01 -37.16 -11.68
CA ASN A 40 64.62 -37.20 -12.11
C ASN A 40 63.66 -37.30 -10.90
N TYR A 41 64.02 -38.09 -9.88
CA TYR A 41 63.18 -38.24 -8.69
C TYR A 41 63.26 -37.01 -7.76
N ILE A 42 64.42 -36.34 -7.71
CA ILE A 42 64.58 -35.05 -7.04
C ILE A 42 63.65 -34.01 -7.68
N GLN A 43 63.75 -33.83 -9.00
CA GLN A 43 62.94 -32.83 -9.73
C GLN A 43 61.43 -33.06 -9.59
N GLU A 44 60.99 -34.30 -9.66
CA GLU A 44 59.58 -34.66 -9.52
C GLU A 44 59.06 -34.36 -8.10
N THR A 45 59.86 -34.66 -7.08
CA THR A 45 59.51 -34.41 -5.68
C THR A 45 59.46 -32.90 -5.38
N ASP A 46 60.44 -32.14 -5.87
CA ASP A 46 60.47 -30.67 -5.76
C ASP A 46 59.29 -30.01 -6.50
N TYR A 47 58.92 -30.55 -7.66
CA TYR A 47 57.75 -30.10 -8.41
C TYR A 47 56.46 -30.32 -7.60
N VAL A 48 56.30 -31.48 -6.96
CA VAL A 48 55.12 -31.75 -6.12
C VAL A 48 55.07 -30.81 -4.91
N PHE A 49 56.17 -30.62 -4.19
CA PHE A 49 56.20 -29.69 -3.06
C PHE A 49 55.90 -28.25 -3.48
N SER A 50 56.52 -27.77 -4.57
CA SER A 50 56.22 -26.43 -5.12
C SER A 50 54.76 -26.30 -5.54
N SER A 51 54.16 -27.36 -6.07
CA SER A 51 52.77 -27.37 -6.49
C SER A 51 51.81 -27.37 -5.29
N ILE A 52 52.13 -28.09 -4.22
CA ILE A 52 51.38 -28.04 -2.95
C ILE A 52 51.43 -26.63 -2.35
N ASP A 53 52.60 -25.99 -2.32
CA ASP A 53 52.74 -24.63 -1.79
C ASP A 53 51.90 -23.62 -2.59
N LYS A 54 51.87 -23.76 -3.93
CA LYS A 54 50.99 -22.96 -4.79
C LYS A 54 49.52 -23.19 -4.50
N ILE A 55 49.09 -24.45 -4.34
CA ILE A 55 47.70 -24.80 -4.01
C ILE A 55 47.31 -24.18 -2.67
N ASN A 56 48.17 -24.25 -1.66
CA ASN A 56 47.94 -23.63 -0.35
C ASN A 56 47.82 -22.11 -0.47
N GLY A 57 48.71 -21.46 -1.23
CA GLY A 57 48.64 -20.03 -1.51
C GLY A 57 47.35 -19.62 -2.21
N ASP A 58 46.97 -20.34 -3.27
CA ASP A 58 45.73 -20.10 -4.02
C ASP A 58 44.49 -20.32 -3.16
N ALA A 59 44.48 -21.37 -2.32
CA ALA A 59 43.40 -21.65 -1.38
C ALA A 59 43.25 -20.53 -0.33
N PHE A 60 44.37 -20.03 0.21
CA PHE A 60 44.36 -18.91 1.16
C PHE A 60 43.84 -17.62 0.52
N MET A 61 44.28 -17.30 -0.70
CA MET A 61 43.75 -16.15 -1.43
C MET A 61 42.24 -16.29 -1.68
N LEU A 62 41.79 -17.47 -2.08
CA LEU A 62 40.38 -17.75 -2.32
C LEU A 62 39.55 -17.60 -1.03
N MET A 63 40.06 -18.11 0.10
CA MET A 63 39.43 -17.96 1.41
C MET A 63 39.27 -16.48 1.78
N ASN A 64 40.32 -15.67 1.61
CA ASN A 64 40.25 -14.23 1.88
C ASN A 64 39.26 -13.51 0.95
N GLN A 65 39.23 -13.88 -0.33
CA GLN A 65 38.24 -13.35 -1.28
C GLN A 65 36.81 -13.71 -0.86
N MET A 66 36.58 -14.94 -0.43
CA MET A 66 35.27 -15.37 0.09
C MET A 66 34.87 -14.59 1.34
N HIS A 67 35.76 -14.42 2.31
CA HIS A 67 35.47 -13.64 3.52
C HIS A 67 35.10 -12.18 3.21
N ASN A 68 35.88 -11.52 2.36
CA ASN A 68 35.62 -10.13 1.97
C ASN A 68 34.26 -9.97 1.28
N GLU A 69 33.91 -10.91 0.40
CA GLU A 69 32.63 -10.88 -0.31
C GLU A 69 31.45 -11.23 0.61
N ILE A 70 31.62 -12.16 1.55
CA ILE A 70 30.63 -12.46 2.61
C ILE A 70 30.37 -11.22 3.46
N ASP A 71 31.41 -10.51 3.90
CA ASP A 71 31.26 -9.29 4.70
C ASP A 71 30.54 -8.18 3.94
N LYS A 72 30.84 -8.04 2.65
CA LYS A 72 30.18 -7.08 1.78
C LYS A 72 28.71 -7.44 1.56
N GLU A 73 28.40 -8.70 1.25
CA GLU A 73 27.01 -9.15 1.11
C GLU A 73 26.24 -9.01 2.43
N SER A 74 26.84 -9.36 3.57
CA SER A 74 26.22 -9.21 4.89
C SER A 74 25.80 -7.76 5.17
N LYS A 75 26.68 -6.80 4.87
CA LYS A 75 26.35 -5.37 5.00
C LYS A 75 25.21 -4.94 4.07
N ILE A 76 25.22 -5.42 2.83
CA ILE A 76 24.14 -5.14 1.86
C ILE A 76 22.82 -5.74 2.35
N THR A 77 22.82 -6.98 2.84
CA THR A 77 21.65 -7.63 3.41
C THR A 77 21.11 -6.88 4.61
N ALA A 78 21.97 -6.43 5.54
CA ALA A 78 21.55 -5.64 6.68
C ALA A 78 20.86 -4.33 6.26
N ASN A 79 21.44 -3.62 5.28
CA ASN A 79 20.83 -2.41 4.72
C ASN A 79 19.47 -2.68 4.05
N LEU A 80 19.38 -3.73 3.24
CA LEU A 80 18.14 -4.15 2.60
C LEU A 80 17.05 -4.51 3.63
N THR A 81 17.41 -5.18 4.72
CA THR A 81 16.49 -5.48 5.82
C THR A 81 15.98 -4.21 6.47
N ASN A 82 16.86 -3.25 6.78
CA ASN A 82 16.47 -1.96 7.34
C ASN A 82 15.53 -1.18 6.41
N ASP A 83 15.84 -1.17 5.10
CA ASP A 83 14.99 -0.54 4.09
C ASP A 83 13.62 -1.22 3.99
N MET A 84 13.59 -2.54 4.03
CA MET A 84 12.34 -3.30 4.01
C MET A 84 11.46 -3.00 5.23
N GLU A 85 12.06 -2.90 6.41
CA GLU A 85 11.33 -2.51 7.63
C GLU A 85 10.79 -1.09 7.57
N ARG A 86 11.56 -0.14 7.03
CA ARG A 86 11.12 1.23 6.79
C ARG A 86 9.93 1.25 5.82
N LEU A 87 10.05 0.58 4.67
CA LEU A 87 8.99 0.52 3.67
C LEU A 87 7.72 -0.14 4.21
N LYS A 88 7.83 -1.18 5.05
CA LYS A 88 6.67 -1.79 5.72
C LYS A 88 5.95 -0.79 6.63
N ARG A 89 6.70 -0.01 7.41
CA ARG A 89 6.14 1.04 8.28
C ARG A 89 5.46 2.14 7.48
N GLU A 90 6.11 2.64 6.43
CA GLU A 90 5.55 3.66 5.55
C GLU A 90 4.28 3.18 4.84
N ASN A 91 4.24 1.94 4.37
CA ASN A 91 3.06 1.36 3.74
C ASN A 91 1.88 1.22 4.74
N ALA A 92 2.15 0.80 5.98
CA ALA A 92 1.14 0.78 7.03
C ALA A 92 0.55 2.18 7.30
N LEU A 93 1.40 3.20 7.41
CA LEU A 93 0.98 4.59 7.58
C LEU A 93 0.18 5.11 6.37
N MET A 94 0.61 4.79 5.14
CA MET A 94 -0.13 5.18 3.94
C MET A 94 -1.51 4.53 3.89
N LYS A 95 -1.61 3.24 4.25
CA LYS A 95 -2.89 2.53 4.34
C LYS A 95 -3.84 3.17 5.36
N GLU A 96 -3.30 3.62 6.50
CA GLU A 96 -4.07 4.35 7.50
C GLU A 96 -4.53 5.71 7.00
N LYS A 97 -3.65 6.48 6.36
CA LYS A 97 -4.00 7.77 5.72
C LYS A 97 -5.11 7.61 4.68
N VAL A 98 -5.03 6.60 3.83
CA VAL A 98 -6.08 6.31 2.82
C VAL A 98 -7.41 5.96 3.49
N LYS A 99 -7.41 5.18 4.58
CA LYS A 99 -8.64 4.92 5.35
C LYS A 99 -9.22 6.20 5.95
N GLY A 100 -8.37 7.07 6.51
CA GLY A 100 -8.77 8.36 7.05
C GLY A 100 -9.40 9.26 5.99
N LEU A 101 -8.74 9.40 4.83
CA LEU A 101 -9.24 10.15 3.69
C LEU A 101 -10.57 9.58 3.16
N LYS A 102 -10.69 8.26 3.04
CA LYS A 102 -11.94 7.61 2.64
C LYS A 102 -13.08 7.95 3.61
N ARG A 103 -12.83 7.90 4.91
CA ARG A 103 -13.83 8.25 5.93
C ARG A 103 -14.22 9.73 5.85
N GLN A 104 -13.24 10.61 5.69
CA GLN A 104 -13.49 12.05 5.51
C GLN A 104 -14.31 12.32 4.25
N SER A 105 -13.99 11.66 3.13
CA SER A 105 -14.76 11.76 1.88
C SER A 105 -16.21 11.31 2.08
N LEU A 106 -16.43 10.15 2.69
CA LEU A 106 -17.79 9.65 2.98
C LEU A 106 -18.56 10.59 3.93
N THR A 107 -17.86 11.18 4.90
CA THR A 107 -18.48 12.14 5.82
C THR A 107 -18.84 13.44 5.11
N ALA A 108 -17.97 13.93 4.22
CA ALA A 108 -18.24 15.12 3.42
C ALA A 108 -19.42 14.89 2.47
N GLU A 109 -19.46 13.74 1.79
CA GLU A 109 -20.58 13.32 0.93
C GLU A 109 -21.91 13.29 1.72
N GLY A 110 -21.95 12.62 2.88
CA GLY A 110 -23.13 12.63 3.73
C GLY A 110 -23.55 14.03 4.20
N MET A 111 -22.59 14.89 4.56
CA MET A 111 -22.88 16.28 4.93
C MET A 111 -23.44 17.10 3.75
N PHE A 112 -22.99 16.83 2.52
CA PHE A 112 -23.54 17.47 1.33
C PHE A 112 -24.97 17.01 1.05
N ASP A 113 -25.25 15.72 1.19
CA ASP A 113 -26.60 15.17 1.02
C ASP A 113 -27.57 15.75 2.06
N ASP A 114 -27.17 15.76 3.34
CA ASP A 114 -27.97 16.34 4.43
C ASP A 114 -28.27 17.83 4.20
N GLN A 115 -27.28 18.60 3.73
CA GLN A 115 -27.48 20.01 3.39
C GLN A 115 -28.41 20.18 2.20
N LEU A 116 -28.25 19.36 1.16
CA LEU A 116 -29.07 19.43 -0.04
C LEU A 116 -30.53 19.10 0.25
N ASP A 117 -30.79 18.13 1.10
CA ASP A 117 -32.14 17.79 1.57
C ASP A 117 -32.74 18.92 2.41
N TRP A 118 -31.97 19.50 3.34
CA TRP A 118 -32.41 20.67 4.09
C TRP A 118 -32.75 21.86 3.17
N TYR A 119 -31.95 22.11 2.14
CA TYR A 119 -32.22 23.15 1.13
C TYR A 119 -33.50 22.87 0.32
N ARG A 120 -33.75 21.61 -0.07
CA ARG A 120 -34.98 21.22 -0.78
C ARG A 120 -36.22 21.42 0.09
N ASP A 121 -36.15 21.05 1.36
CA ASP A 121 -37.23 21.27 2.31
C ASP A 121 -37.50 22.77 2.51
N GLN A 122 -36.45 23.56 2.72
CA GLN A 122 -36.55 25.01 2.86
C GLN A 122 -37.19 25.65 1.62
N LEU A 123 -36.76 25.26 0.42
CA LEU A 123 -37.29 25.78 -0.84
C LEU A 123 -38.78 25.43 -1.03
N THR A 124 -39.18 24.22 -0.64
CA THR A 124 -40.59 23.79 -0.65
C THR A 124 -41.44 24.67 0.27
N VAL A 125 -40.96 24.94 1.49
CA VAL A 125 -41.65 25.82 2.44
C VAL A 125 -41.79 27.24 1.88
N VAL A 126 -40.73 27.78 1.27
CA VAL A 126 -40.77 29.12 0.65
C VAL A 126 -41.79 29.17 -0.48
N ILE A 127 -41.83 28.17 -1.37
CA ILE A 127 -42.81 28.12 -2.47
C ILE A 127 -44.24 28.09 -1.94
N VAL A 128 -44.52 27.24 -0.95
CA VAL A 128 -45.85 27.15 -0.32
C VAL A 128 -46.25 28.47 0.31
N MET A 129 -45.33 29.13 1.01
CA MET A 129 -45.58 30.43 1.64
C MET A 129 -45.87 31.51 0.59
N LEU A 130 -45.15 31.51 -0.54
CA LEU A 130 -45.33 32.47 -1.64
C LEU A 130 -46.70 32.30 -2.30
N ILE A 131 -47.12 31.06 -2.58
CA ILE A 131 -48.47 30.76 -3.09
C ILE A 131 -49.54 31.22 -2.08
N GLY A 132 -49.33 30.95 -0.79
CA GLY A 132 -50.23 31.37 0.28
C GLY A 132 -50.41 32.89 0.36
N VAL A 133 -49.32 33.65 0.21
CA VAL A 133 -49.37 35.12 0.15
C VAL A 133 -50.15 35.59 -1.08
N ILE A 134 -49.89 35.05 -2.27
CA ILE A 134 -50.59 35.43 -3.50
C ILE A 134 -52.10 35.20 -3.36
N LEU A 135 -52.52 34.00 -2.93
CA LEU A 135 -53.92 33.66 -2.72
C LEU A 135 -54.57 34.53 -1.64
N GLY A 136 -53.89 34.74 -0.51
CA GLY A 136 -54.38 35.58 0.58
C GLY A 136 -54.58 37.03 0.15
N THR A 137 -53.64 37.58 -0.62
CA THR A 137 -53.73 38.96 -1.15
C THR A 137 -54.87 39.09 -2.17
N TYR A 138 -55.05 38.10 -3.05
CA TYR A 138 -56.17 38.05 -3.99
C TYR A 138 -57.53 37.98 -3.28
N PHE A 139 -57.63 37.14 -2.24
CA PHE A 139 -58.85 36.98 -1.44
C PHE A 139 -59.18 38.27 -0.65
N LEU A 140 -58.18 38.93 -0.09
CA LEU A 140 -58.31 40.23 0.59
C LEU A 140 -58.79 41.34 -0.35
N SER A 141 -58.23 41.41 -1.58
CA SER A 141 -58.65 42.40 -2.57
C SER A 141 -60.10 42.20 -3.04
N THR A 142 -60.59 40.96 -3.04
CA THR A 142 -61.93 40.62 -3.52
C THR A 142 -63.00 40.86 -2.46
N LEU A 143 -62.67 40.75 -1.17
CA LEU A 143 -63.65 40.81 -0.06
C LEU A 143 -63.88 42.19 0.56
N LYS A 144 -63.16 43.26 0.16
CA LYS A 144 -63.30 44.63 0.74
C LYS A 144 -63.45 44.63 2.27
N LEU A 145 -62.56 43.91 2.95
CA LEU A 145 -62.64 43.69 4.40
C LEU A 145 -62.22 44.95 5.17
N ASP A 146 -62.94 45.25 6.25
CA ASP A 146 -62.66 46.38 7.14
C ASP A 146 -61.40 46.11 8.02
N PHE A 147 -60.77 47.14 8.57
CA PHE A 147 -59.42 47.07 9.18
C PHE A 147 -59.29 46.01 10.31
N LYS A 148 -60.38 45.72 11.02
CA LYS A 148 -60.44 44.65 12.04
C LYS A 148 -60.46 43.23 11.44
N GLN A 149 -61.12 43.05 10.29
CA GLN A 149 -61.17 41.77 9.59
C GLN A 149 -59.86 41.46 8.87
N TRP A 150 -59.08 42.49 8.51
CA TRP A 150 -57.73 42.33 7.99
C TRP A 150 -56.79 41.63 8.98
N PHE A 151 -56.82 42.02 10.26
CA PHE A 151 -55.98 41.39 11.30
C PHE A 151 -56.39 39.93 11.59
N ILE A 152 -57.69 39.64 11.56
CA ILE A 152 -58.23 38.28 11.73
C ILE A 152 -57.85 37.40 10.53
N SER A 153 -57.94 37.95 9.31
CA SER A 153 -57.49 37.26 8.09
C SER A 153 -55.99 36.96 8.13
N LEU A 154 -55.16 37.92 8.55
CA LEU A 154 -53.72 37.71 8.69
C LEU A 154 -53.38 36.63 9.71
N ALA A 155 -54.05 36.64 10.88
CA ALA A 155 -53.88 35.60 11.89
C ALA A 155 -54.32 34.21 11.39
N ILE A 156 -55.44 34.14 10.64
CA ILE A 156 -55.92 32.91 10.00
C ILE A 156 -54.90 32.41 8.96
N VAL A 157 -54.35 33.28 8.11
CA VAL A 157 -53.35 32.91 7.11
C VAL A 157 -52.05 32.40 7.75
N ILE A 158 -51.64 32.97 8.89
CA ILE A 158 -50.46 32.48 9.63
C ILE A 158 -50.74 31.10 10.23
N VAL A 159 -51.89 30.91 10.89
CA VAL A 159 -52.26 29.64 11.53
C VAL A 159 -52.52 28.54 10.49
N PHE A 160 -53.32 28.84 9.46
CA PHE A 160 -53.54 27.91 8.34
C PHE A 160 -52.27 27.70 7.53
N GLY A 161 -51.42 28.70 7.36
CA GLY A 161 -50.11 28.56 6.72
C GLY A 161 -49.23 27.56 7.46
N PHE A 162 -49.18 27.62 8.80
CA PHE A 162 -48.44 26.67 9.61
C PHE A 162 -49.03 25.24 9.51
N LEU A 163 -50.36 25.12 9.56
CA LEU A 163 -51.07 23.84 9.37
C LEU A 163 -50.88 23.26 7.97
N PHE A 164 -50.99 24.08 6.92
CA PHE A 164 -50.77 23.67 5.54
C PHE A 164 -49.32 23.29 5.28
N THR A 165 -48.35 23.98 5.89
CA THR A 165 -46.93 23.62 5.76
C THR A 165 -46.67 22.25 6.39
N LYS A 166 -47.24 21.97 7.58
CA LYS A 166 -47.19 20.64 8.22
C LYS A 166 -47.89 19.57 7.37
N LEU A 167 -49.03 19.91 6.77
CA LEU A 167 -49.82 18.98 5.96
C LEU A 167 -49.17 18.72 4.59
N ALA A 168 -48.57 19.73 3.96
CA ALA A 168 -47.79 19.63 2.74
C ALA A 168 -46.53 18.79 2.97
N LEU A 169 -45.78 19.02 4.05
CA LEU A 169 -44.65 18.17 4.43
C LEU A 169 -45.08 16.72 4.69
N TRP A 170 -46.25 16.49 5.28
CA TRP A 170 -46.79 15.15 5.47
C TRP A 170 -47.19 14.46 4.15
N ILE A 171 -47.83 15.19 3.22
CA ILE A 171 -48.21 14.68 1.90
C ILE A 171 -46.96 14.41 1.05
N VAL A 172 -46.02 15.34 1.02
CA VAL A 172 -44.74 15.20 0.29
C VAL A 172 -43.91 14.06 0.88
N GLY A 173 -43.82 13.94 2.21
CA GLY A 173 -43.16 12.81 2.88
C GLY A 173 -43.82 11.46 2.59
N LYS A 174 -45.15 11.40 2.43
CA LYS A 174 -45.85 10.19 1.96
C LYS A 174 -45.60 9.91 0.48
N TRP A 175 -45.51 10.94 -0.37
CA TRP A 175 -45.20 10.81 -1.79
C TRP A 175 -43.74 10.37 -2.03
N GLN A 176 -42.78 10.93 -1.28
CA GLN A 176 -41.38 10.49 -1.30
C GLN A 176 -41.23 9.05 -0.80
N LYS A 177 -41.97 8.60 0.23
CA LYS A 177 -41.98 7.18 0.62
C LYS A 177 -42.61 6.27 -0.43
N ALA A 178 -43.60 6.75 -1.18
CA ALA A 178 -44.23 5.98 -2.26
C ALA A 178 -43.36 5.92 -3.54
N ALA A 179 -42.56 6.95 -3.81
CA ALA A 179 -41.65 7.02 -4.96
C ALA A 179 -40.24 6.46 -4.66
N GLY A 180 -39.77 6.58 -3.41
CA GLY A 180 -38.43 6.18 -2.96
C GLY A 180 -38.24 4.68 -2.74
N ASN A 181 -39.33 3.89 -2.71
CA ASN A 181 -39.25 2.43 -2.57
C ASN A 181 -38.81 1.69 -3.86
N LYS A 182 -38.39 2.41 -4.90
CA LYS A 182 -37.88 1.82 -6.16
C LYS A 182 -36.38 2.06 -6.41
N MET A 183 -35.67 2.76 -5.52
CA MET A 183 -34.22 3.01 -5.70
C MET A 183 -33.31 2.18 -4.78
N ASP A 184 -33.86 1.37 -3.87
CA ASP A 184 -33.08 0.50 -2.95
C ASP A 184 -32.85 -0.94 -3.46
N THR A 185 -33.28 -1.29 -4.68
CA THR A 185 -33.09 -2.65 -5.24
C THR A 185 -32.05 -2.74 -6.36
N ILE A 186 -31.05 -1.86 -6.36
CA ILE A 186 -29.83 -2.07 -7.16
C ILE A 186 -28.65 -2.16 -6.17
N GLN A 187 -28.57 -3.29 -5.48
CA GLN A 187 -27.32 -3.86 -4.99
C GLN A 187 -26.86 -4.93 -5.97
#